data_AF-A0A5E6U5F0-F1
#
_entry.id   AF-A0A5E6U5F0-F1
#
_cell.length_a   1.000
_cell.length_b   1.000
_cell.length_c   1.000
_cell.angle_alpha   90.00
_cell.angle_beta   90.00
_cell.angle_gamma   90.00
#
_symmetry.space_group_name_H-M   'P 1'
#
loop_
_entity.id
_entity.type
_entity.pdbx_description
1 polymer ?
#
loop_
_entity_poly.entity_id
_entity_poly.type
_entity_poly.pdbx_seq_one_letter_code
_entity_poly.pdbx_strand_id
1 'polypeptide(L)'
;MTAQLIYIPKTDLTQKQGNVLTWQFGTNPETTAVKTFFDLHHFIPTGEKNWSISGSTGTLEDENIFLYLFSIPYTNDAPFNKTYTLNDGLRFQHGHSSPGPSGFYGFTYVDADEATVNIDIHPTKGIAKGTFEAKFKSHGYRTQPKGTFNLLRDDL
;
A
#
# COMPACT_ATOMS: atom_id res chain seq x y z
N MET A 1 20.06 -4.01 1.83
CA MET A 1 18.90 -4.05 0.93
C MET A 1 18.17 -5.36 1.16
N THR A 2 16.92 -5.30 1.60
CA THR A 2 16.03 -6.47 1.67
C THR A 2 15.31 -6.59 0.32
N ALA A 3 15.07 -7.80 -0.16
CA ALA A 3 14.26 -7.99 -1.36
C ALA A 3 12.83 -7.46 -1.09
N GLN A 4 12.29 -6.71 -2.04
CA GLN A 4 10.94 -6.14 -1.98
C GLN A 4 10.17 -6.62 -3.19
N LEU A 5 8.97 -7.14 -2.94
CA LEU A 5 8.04 -7.49 -3.99
C LEU A 5 7.06 -6.33 -4.16
N ILE A 6 6.90 -5.91 -5.40
CA ILE A 6 6.00 -4.84 -5.80
C ILE A 6 4.99 -5.42 -6.77
N TYR A 7 3.72 -5.12 -6.53
CA TYR A 7 2.63 -5.44 -7.44
C TYR A 7 2.15 -4.17 -8.11
N ILE A 8 2.37 -4.07 -9.42
CA ILE A 8 1.79 -3.03 -10.27
C ILE A 8 0.59 -3.64 -11.01
N PRO A 9 -0.62 -3.10 -10.83
CA PRO A 9 -1.81 -3.62 -11.52
C PRO A 9 -1.65 -3.53 -13.05
N LYS A 10 -2.03 -4.60 -13.76
CA LYS A 10 -1.94 -4.67 -15.23
C LYS A 10 -3.06 -3.91 -15.97
N THR A 11 -4.22 -3.72 -15.32
CA THR A 11 -5.40 -3.07 -15.91
C THR A 11 -6.19 -2.37 -14.80
N ASP A 12 -7.11 -1.48 -15.19
CA ASP A 12 -8.00 -0.77 -14.25
C ASP A 12 -9.08 -1.66 -13.62
N LEU A 13 -9.12 -2.95 -13.94
CA LEU A 13 -10.15 -3.90 -13.52
C LEU A 13 -9.93 -4.49 -12.11
N THR A 14 -8.89 -4.08 -11.37
CA THR A 14 -8.52 -4.74 -10.11
C THR A 14 -9.29 -4.26 -8.87
N GLN A 15 -10.26 -3.35 -9.00
CA GLN A 15 -11.04 -2.94 -7.83
C GLN A 15 -12.20 -3.91 -7.56
N LYS A 16 -12.05 -4.80 -6.58
CA LYS A 16 -13.16 -5.61 -6.04
C LYS A 16 -14.26 -4.69 -5.53
N GLN A 17 -15.51 -4.99 -5.88
CA GLN A 17 -16.65 -4.14 -5.52
C GLN A 17 -16.74 -3.99 -3.99
N GLY A 18 -16.83 -2.73 -3.52
CA GLY A 18 -16.86 -2.42 -2.09
C GLY A 18 -15.49 -2.11 -1.48
N ASN A 19 -14.39 -2.38 -2.18
CA ASN A 19 -13.05 -1.98 -1.73
C ASN A 19 -12.88 -0.47 -1.90
N VAL A 20 -12.50 0.20 -0.81
CA VAL A 20 -12.21 1.63 -0.79
C VAL A 20 -10.90 1.84 -0.06
N LEU A 21 -10.01 2.61 -0.66
CA LEU A 21 -8.84 3.18 -0.01
C LEU A 21 -8.76 4.64 -0.42
N THR A 22 -8.65 5.54 0.55
CA THR A 22 -8.54 6.97 0.33
C THR A 22 -7.29 7.54 0.98
N TRP A 23 -6.81 8.67 0.47
CA TRP A 23 -5.78 9.47 1.13
C TRP A 23 -5.96 10.96 0.87
N GLN A 24 -5.38 11.75 1.77
CA GLN A 24 -5.41 13.20 1.74
C GLN A 24 -4.04 13.76 2.14
N PHE A 25 -3.66 14.89 1.54
CA PHE A 25 -2.50 15.68 1.94
C PHE A 25 -2.94 17.00 2.56
N GLY A 26 -2.71 17.17 3.87
CA GLY A 26 -3.09 18.40 4.57
C GLY A 26 -4.57 18.74 4.35
N THR A 27 -4.84 19.88 3.75
CA THR A 27 -6.21 20.36 3.44
C THR A 27 -6.63 20.14 1.99
N ASN A 28 -5.83 19.45 1.17
CA ASN A 28 -6.18 19.15 -0.22
C ASN A 28 -7.41 18.23 -0.28
N PRO A 29 -8.14 18.18 -1.41
CA PRO A 29 -9.21 17.21 -1.58
C PRO A 29 -8.74 15.76 -1.33
N GLU A 30 -9.62 14.95 -0.77
CA GLU A 30 -9.39 13.51 -0.64
C GLU A 30 -9.29 12.86 -2.03
N THR A 31 -8.33 11.95 -2.17
CA THR A 31 -8.15 11.11 -3.35
C THR A 31 -8.61 9.70 -3.03
N THR A 32 -9.46 9.13 -3.88
CA THR A 32 -9.86 7.72 -3.80
C THR A 32 -9.02 6.91 -4.77
N ALA A 33 -8.45 5.81 -4.28
CA ALA A 33 -7.76 4.84 -5.11
C ALA A 33 -8.71 4.28 -6.18
N VAL A 34 -8.28 4.28 -7.44
CA VAL A 34 -9.01 3.62 -8.54
C VAL A 34 -8.68 2.13 -8.61
N LYS A 35 -7.55 1.74 -8.01
CA LYS A 35 -7.08 0.36 -7.91
C LYS A 35 -6.69 0.09 -6.46
N THR A 36 -7.14 -1.02 -5.93
CA THR A 36 -6.78 -1.48 -4.58
C THR A 36 -6.26 -2.91 -4.63
N PHE A 37 -5.50 -3.29 -3.63
CA PHE A 37 -4.98 -4.64 -3.45
C PHE A 37 -4.95 -4.97 -1.97
N PHE A 38 -5.43 -6.16 -1.60
CA PHE A 38 -5.29 -6.72 -0.27
C PHE A 38 -5.14 -8.24 -0.34
N ASP A 39 -3.96 -8.74 0.07
CA ASP A 39 -3.64 -10.16 -0.01
C ASP A 39 -2.69 -10.61 1.11
N LEU A 40 -2.66 -11.91 1.38
CA LEU A 40 -1.64 -12.56 2.19
C LEU A 40 -0.43 -12.92 1.31
N HIS A 41 0.58 -12.07 1.33
CA HIS A 41 1.82 -12.36 0.62
C HIS A 41 2.67 -13.39 1.37
N HIS A 42 3.19 -14.37 0.60
CA HIS A 42 4.08 -15.42 1.07
C HIS A 42 5.46 -15.28 0.41
N PHE A 43 6.47 -14.93 1.21
CA PHE A 43 7.84 -14.84 0.73
C PHE A 43 8.47 -16.23 0.66
N ILE A 44 8.39 -16.85 -0.52
CA ILE A 44 8.81 -18.23 -0.79
C ILE A 44 10.20 -18.57 -0.22
N PRO A 45 11.25 -17.71 -0.33
CA PRO A 45 12.58 -18.08 0.15
C PRO A 45 12.69 -18.32 1.66
N THR A 46 11.91 -17.62 2.49
CA THR A 46 11.99 -17.75 3.97
C THR A 46 10.74 -18.34 4.61
N GLY A 47 9.64 -18.44 3.86
CA GLY A 47 8.33 -18.81 4.39
C GLY A 47 7.62 -17.70 5.17
N GLU A 48 8.22 -16.50 5.25
CA GLU A 48 7.62 -15.36 5.93
C GLU A 48 6.33 -14.93 5.24
N LYS A 49 5.35 -14.56 6.05
CA LYS A 49 4.05 -14.08 5.59
C LYS A 49 3.81 -12.65 6.04
N ASN A 50 3.18 -11.87 5.18
CA ASN A 50 2.72 -10.54 5.54
C ASN A 50 1.41 -10.22 4.83
N TRP A 51 0.60 -9.40 5.49
CA TRP A 51 -0.54 -8.75 4.86
C TRP A 51 -0.02 -7.62 3.99
N SER A 52 -0.32 -7.64 2.71
CA SER A 52 0.07 -6.61 1.76
C SER A 52 -1.16 -5.81 1.35
N ILE A 53 -1.10 -4.49 1.49
CA ILE A 53 -2.18 -3.57 1.18
C ILE A 53 -1.66 -2.48 0.26
N SER A 54 -2.38 -2.20 -0.82
CA SER A 54 -2.03 -1.11 -1.74
C SER A 54 -3.26 -0.38 -2.26
N GLY A 55 -3.07 0.90 -2.59
CA GLY A 55 -4.03 1.73 -3.30
C GLY A 55 -3.31 2.64 -4.28
N SER A 56 -3.83 2.77 -5.49
CA SER A 56 -3.22 3.60 -6.53
C SER A 56 -4.23 4.37 -7.38
N THR A 57 -3.75 5.45 -7.99
CA THR A 57 -4.34 6.13 -9.15
C THR A 57 -3.41 6.00 -10.35
N GLY A 58 -3.94 6.24 -11.55
CA GLY A 58 -3.14 6.23 -12.78
C GLY A 58 -2.66 4.84 -13.21
N THR A 59 -1.88 4.78 -14.27
CA THR A 59 -1.32 3.56 -14.87
C THR A 59 0.18 3.76 -15.14
N LEU A 60 0.90 2.66 -15.39
CA LEU A 60 2.31 2.76 -15.80
C LEU A 60 2.40 3.24 -17.25
N GLU A 61 1.45 2.79 -18.08
CA GLU A 61 1.33 3.10 -19.51
C GLU A 61 1.08 4.60 -19.76
N ASP A 62 0.28 5.24 -18.92
CA ASP A 62 0.02 6.69 -18.98
C ASP A 62 1.07 7.52 -18.23
N GLU A 63 2.11 6.87 -17.67
CA GLU A 63 3.19 7.49 -16.90
C GLU A 63 2.70 8.43 -15.78
N ASN A 64 1.56 8.08 -15.18
CA ASN A 64 0.91 8.89 -14.15
C ASN A 64 0.54 8.09 -12.89
N ILE A 65 1.03 6.85 -12.77
CA ILE A 65 0.79 6.03 -11.58
C ILE A 65 1.29 6.73 -10.31
N PHE A 66 0.44 6.72 -9.29
CA PHE A 66 0.70 7.21 -7.94
C PHE A 66 0.09 6.23 -6.95
N LEU A 67 0.89 5.67 -6.05
CA LEU A 67 0.44 4.59 -5.17
C LEU A 67 1.04 4.62 -3.78
N TYR A 68 0.30 4.04 -2.84
CA TYR A 68 0.79 3.66 -1.53
C TYR A 68 0.74 2.15 -1.37
N LEU A 69 1.82 1.58 -0.86
CA LEU A 69 1.96 0.16 -0.58
C LEU A 69 2.47 0.02 0.85
N PHE A 70 1.84 -0.83 1.65
CA PHE A 70 2.32 -1.16 2.97
C PHE A 70 2.08 -2.62 3.31
N SER A 71 2.98 -3.15 4.15
CA SER A 71 2.93 -4.55 4.59
C SER A 71 3.00 -4.66 6.10
N ILE A 72 2.19 -5.54 6.67
CA ILE A 72 2.12 -5.81 8.10
C ILE A 72 2.46 -7.29 8.35
N PRO A 73 3.33 -7.61 9.34
CA PRO A 73 3.66 -9.00 9.65
C PRO A 73 2.43 -9.87 9.93
N TYR A 74 2.37 -11.05 9.34
CA TYR A 74 1.34 -12.03 9.63
C TYR A 74 1.63 -12.72 10.97
N THR A 75 0.65 -12.83 11.85
CA THR A 75 0.79 -13.52 13.15
C THR A 75 0.03 -14.84 13.16
N ASN A 76 -1.29 -14.79 12.93
CA ASN A 76 -2.18 -15.95 12.90
C ASN A 76 -3.51 -15.57 12.22
N ASP A 77 -4.44 -16.53 12.15
CA ASP A 77 -5.77 -16.36 11.55
C ASP A 77 -6.82 -15.76 12.50
N ALA A 78 -6.44 -15.46 13.75
CA ALA A 78 -7.37 -14.83 14.69
C ALA A 78 -7.60 -13.36 14.30
N PRO A 79 -8.84 -12.85 14.42
CA PRO A 79 -9.10 -11.42 14.29
C PRO A 79 -8.22 -10.59 15.24
N PHE A 80 -7.72 -9.47 14.75
CA PHE A 80 -6.98 -8.53 15.59
C PHE A 80 -7.20 -7.08 15.19
N ASN A 81 -7.11 -6.22 16.20
CA ASN A 81 -7.03 -4.77 16.05
C ASN A 81 -5.72 -4.30 16.68
N LYS A 82 -4.85 -3.67 15.88
CA LYS A 82 -3.53 -3.24 16.35
C LYS A 82 -3.01 -2.04 15.55
N THR A 83 -2.24 -1.21 16.24
CA THR A 83 -1.41 -0.17 15.62
C THR A 83 -0.01 -0.71 15.36
N TYR A 84 0.48 -0.48 14.14
CA TYR A 84 1.85 -0.79 13.73
C TYR A 84 2.59 0.49 13.37
N THR A 85 3.84 0.58 13.82
CA THR A 85 4.84 1.54 13.36
C THR A 85 5.97 0.82 12.61
N LEU A 86 6.88 1.56 11.98
CA LEU A 86 8.05 0.98 11.32
C LEU A 86 8.88 0.07 12.25
N ASN A 87 8.93 0.39 13.55
CA ASN A 87 9.63 -0.42 14.56
C ASN A 87 8.93 -1.76 14.87
N ASP A 88 7.64 -1.86 14.58
CA ASP A 88 6.84 -3.08 14.75
C ASP A 88 6.90 -4.01 13.52
N GLY A 89 7.76 -3.70 12.55
CA GLY A 89 7.87 -4.44 11.29
C GLY A 89 6.94 -3.96 10.19
N LEU A 90 6.22 -2.84 10.38
CA LEU A 90 5.53 -2.16 9.28
C LEU A 90 6.54 -1.76 8.22
N ARG A 91 6.20 -2.01 6.96
CA ARG A 91 6.82 -1.33 5.83
C ARG A 91 5.76 -0.46 5.17
N PHE A 92 6.13 0.78 4.85
CA PHE A 92 5.22 1.72 4.21
C PHE A 92 5.99 2.47 3.13
N GLN A 93 5.45 2.49 1.92
CA GLN A 93 6.12 2.99 0.74
C GLN A 93 5.18 3.84 -0.11
N HIS A 94 5.76 4.78 -0.82
CA HIS A 94 5.13 5.52 -1.88
C HIS A 94 5.80 5.19 -3.21
N GLY A 95 5.01 4.80 -4.20
CA GLY A 95 5.46 4.59 -5.57
C GLY A 95 4.85 5.62 -6.51
N HIS A 96 5.61 6.12 -7.47
CA HIS A 96 5.06 6.98 -8.52
C HIS A 96 5.88 6.92 -9.82
N SER A 97 5.24 7.33 -10.90
CA SER A 97 5.90 7.51 -12.20
C SER A 97 7.00 8.57 -12.10
N SER A 98 8.09 8.31 -12.80
CA SER A 98 9.21 9.25 -12.92
C SER A 98 9.72 9.27 -14.37
N PRO A 99 10.44 10.33 -14.78
CA PRO A 99 10.98 10.39 -16.13
C PRO A 99 11.92 9.20 -16.40
N GLY A 100 11.60 8.42 -17.44
CA GLY A 100 12.44 7.35 -17.97
C GLY A 100 13.21 7.81 -19.21
N PRO A 101 14.32 7.13 -19.57
CA PRO A 101 14.93 7.29 -20.88
C PRO A 101 13.96 6.78 -21.97
N SER A 102 14.15 7.23 -23.22
CA SER A 102 13.31 6.82 -24.35
C SER A 102 13.23 5.28 -24.46
N GLY A 103 12.00 4.75 -24.55
CA GLY A 103 11.72 3.32 -24.61
C GLY A 103 11.55 2.63 -23.25
N PHE A 104 11.62 3.36 -22.13
CA PHE A 104 11.45 2.82 -20.79
C PHE A 104 10.48 3.65 -19.95
N TYR A 105 9.61 2.98 -19.21
CA TYR A 105 8.84 3.62 -18.15
C TYR A 105 9.75 3.87 -16.95
N GLY A 106 9.76 5.10 -16.44
CA GLY A 106 10.42 5.42 -15.18
C GLY A 106 9.45 5.22 -14.02
N PHE A 107 9.94 4.58 -12.96
CA PHE A 107 9.17 4.34 -11.75
C PHE A 107 10.06 4.48 -10.52
N THR A 108 9.61 5.22 -9.52
CA THR A 108 10.34 5.47 -8.27
C THR A 108 9.55 4.93 -7.07
N TYR A 109 10.24 4.24 -6.17
CA TYR A 109 9.75 3.87 -4.85
C TYR A 109 10.53 4.58 -3.75
N VAL A 110 9.81 5.03 -2.73
CA VAL A 110 10.39 5.68 -1.55
C VAL A 110 9.79 5.11 -0.29
N ASP A 111 10.66 4.71 0.63
CA ASP A 111 10.27 4.27 1.97
C ASP A 111 9.83 5.48 2.80
N ALA A 112 8.79 5.29 3.61
CA ALA A 112 8.39 6.29 4.59
C ALA A 112 9.46 6.43 5.67
N ASP A 113 9.70 7.66 6.11
CA ASP A 113 10.59 7.94 7.23
C ASP A 113 9.89 7.69 8.58
N GLU A 114 8.58 7.91 8.62
CA GLU A 114 7.69 7.62 9.75
C GLU A 114 6.38 7.09 9.17
N ALA A 115 5.81 6.04 9.75
CA ALA A 115 4.49 5.56 9.36
C ALA A 115 3.80 4.89 10.54
N THR A 116 2.49 5.08 10.61
CA THR A 116 1.58 4.47 11.58
C THR A 116 0.39 3.93 10.82
N VAL A 117 0.06 2.65 11.04
CA VAL A 117 -1.16 2.03 10.50
C VAL A 117 -1.96 1.46 11.66
N ASN A 118 -3.20 1.90 11.82
CA ASN A 118 -4.17 1.24 12.69
C ASN A 118 -5.01 0.30 11.82
N ILE A 119 -4.99 -0.99 12.12
CA ILE A 119 -5.68 -2.00 11.32
C ILE A 119 -6.54 -2.89 12.21
N ASP A 120 -7.77 -3.15 11.76
CA ASP A 120 -8.65 -4.21 12.21
C ASP A 120 -8.82 -5.21 11.05
N ILE A 121 -8.37 -6.45 11.26
CA ILE A 121 -8.36 -7.49 10.24
C ILE A 121 -9.06 -8.74 10.76
N HIS A 122 -9.86 -9.33 9.88
CA HIS A 122 -10.49 -10.64 10.04
C HIS A 122 -9.93 -11.59 8.97
N PRO A 123 -8.81 -12.30 9.23
CA PRO A 123 -8.11 -13.10 8.23
C PRO A 123 -9.01 -14.12 7.51
N THR A 124 -9.84 -14.85 8.26
CA THR A 124 -10.75 -15.88 7.72
C THR A 124 -11.94 -15.33 6.95
N LYS A 125 -12.33 -14.07 7.21
CA LYS A 125 -13.37 -13.37 6.45
C LYS A 125 -12.79 -12.56 5.29
N GLY A 126 -11.47 -12.43 5.24
CA GLY A 126 -10.79 -11.61 4.24
C GLY A 126 -11.13 -10.13 4.32
N ILE A 127 -11.35 -9.58 5.51
CA ILE A 127 -11.69 -8.17 5.68
C ILE A 127 -10.54 -7.45 6.38
N ALA A 128 -10.09 -6.33 5.82
CA ALA A 128 -9.18 -5.41 6.47
C ALA A 128 -9.74 -3.99 6.41
N LYS A 129 -9.84 -3.33 7.56
CA LYS A 129 -10.24 -1.92 7.65
C LYS A 129 -9.28 -1.18 8.56
N GLY A 130 -9.08 0.10 8.31
CA GLY A 130 -8.13 0.85 9.10
C GLY A 130 -7.84 2.25 8.59
N THR A 131 -6.83 2.84 9.22
CA THR A 131 -6.30 4.15 8.86
C THR A 131 -4.78 4.09 8.80
N PHE A 132 -4.20 5.01 8.04
CA PHE A 132 -2.76 5.19 8.02
C PHE A 132 -2.39 6.67 8.03
N GLU A 133 -1.20 6.93 8.55
CA GLU A 133 -0.50 8.19 8.41
C GLU A 133 0.97 7.87 8.13
N ALA A 134 1.55 8.52 7.13
CA ALA A 134 2.96 8.35 6.80
C ALA A 134 3.62 9.71 6.57
N LYS A 135 4.95 9.74 6.64
CA LYS A 135 5.76 10.93 6.42
C LYS A 135 6.94 10.58 5.52
N PHE A 136 7.09 11.36 4.46
CA PHE A 136 8.20 11.28 3.51
C PHE A 136 8.93 12.62 3.53
N LYS A 137 10.12 12.63 4.12
CA LYS A 137 10.99 13.80 4.33
C LYS A 137 12.39 13.64 3.72
N SER A 138 12.77 12.43 3.34
CA SER A 138 14.05 12.11 2.70
C SER A 138 13.98 12.25 1.18
N HIS A 139 15.15 12.33 0.51
CA HIS A 139 15.27 12.32 -0.97
C HIS A 139 14.45 13.38 -1.73
N GLY A 140 14.23 14.55 -1.12
CA GLY A 140 13.47 15.65 -1.72
C GLY A 140 11.95 15.58 -1.48
N TYR A 141 11.46 14.56 -0.78
CA TYR A 141 10.04 14.44 -0.42
C TYR A 141 9.72 15.32 0.79
N ARG A 142 8.49 15.86 0.79
CA ARG A 142 7.91 16.67 1.88
C ARG A 142 6.40 16.43 1.95
N THR A 143 6.00 15.17 2.11
CA THR A 143 4.59 14.79 2.13
C THR A 143 4.23 14.04 3.41
N GLN A 144 2.98 14.21 3.85
CA GLN A 144 2.43 13.54 5.03
C GLN A 144 1.00 13.06 4.74
N PRO A 145 0.84 12.01 3.93
CA PRO A 145 -0.49 11.49 3.61
C PRO A 145 -1.15 10.88 4.84
N LYS A 146 -2.47 11.10 4.94
CA LYS A 146 -3.38 10.39 5.85
C LYS A 146 -4.42 9.68 5.03
N GLY A 147 -4.77 8.46 5.39
CA GLY A 147 -5.72 7.70 4.62
C GLY A 147 -6.53 6.71 5.43
N THR A 148 -7.57 6.19 4.79
CA THR A 148 -8.47 5.18 5.32
C THR A 148 -8.60 4.05 4.32
N PHE A 149 -8.89 2.85 4.81
CA PHE A 149 -9.14 1.72 3.93
C PHE A 149 -10.21 0.79 4.52
N ASN A 150 -10.97 0.18 3.62
CA ASN A 150 -11.89 -0.91 3.87
C ASN A 150 -11.83 -1.84 2.66
N LEU A 151 -11.20 -3.00 2.83
CA LEU A 151 -10.79 -3.89 1.75
C LEU A 151 -11.24 -5.31 2.05
N LEU A 152 -11.65 -5.98 0.98
CA LEU A 152 -11.88 -7.40 0.88
C LEU A 152 -10.67 -8.05 0.20
N ARG A 153 -10.27 -9.22 0.69
CA ARG A 153 -9.12 -9.99 0.19
C ARG A 153 -9.34 -10.38 -1.27
N ASP A 154 -8.31 -10.25 -2.09
CA ASP A 154 -8.39 -10.49 -3.53
C ASP A 154 -8.21 -11.98 -3.90
N ASP A 155 -7.62 -12.77 -3.01
CA ASP A 155 -7.37 -14.22 -3.16
C ASP A 155 -8.48 -15.11 -2.55
N LEU A 156 -9.60 -14.51 -2.10
CA LEU A 156 -10.81 -15.21 -1.61
C LEU A 156 -12.00 -15.07 -2.55
#